data_AF-M5BMR1-F1
#
_entry.id   AF-M5BMR1-F1
#
_cell.length_a   1.000
_cell.length_b   1.000
_cell.length_c   1.000
_cell.angle_alpha   90.00
_cell.angle_beta   90.00
_cell.angle_gamma   90.00
#
_symmetry.space_group_name_H-M   'P 1'
#
loop_
_entity.id
_entity.type
_entity.pdbx_description
1 polymer ?
#
loop_
_entity_poly.entity_id
_entity_poly.type
_entity_poly.pdbx_seq_one_letter_code
_entity_poly.pdbx_strand_id
1 'polypeptide(L)'
;MALAPNTNGALVLPGAGPTSQHTPPPESSTDSDETALGPTYSGEDIRPTSDKELRAWYAYAWAAEPYVVVAIATFIPLTLEALARENGHLLGQPDVPCTPKSFPIPIPGPEPGPPHTLPKTPTAFFRPDPNQCIIHLLGIRMASSSFAMYTFSISVLLQSLVIVSMSGAADHGSYRKKLLLFFAALGSVSTMLFIVVKPGAYPLAALWTILSNVSFGASFVLLNAFLPVLVRNHPTVQAQLKSSLLDVEPDSESAPTENTALLSSTSTPPPSVTASALGLSTKISSTGVAIGYLAGAFLQALAIFVIRAFSSSPIFGLEVILFIVGAWWAGFSIFVALWMRPRPGPPLPRVDAKPGDPVDERIGWDAVAYAWKNFGAQLGSQVN
;
A
#
# COMPACT_ATOMS: atom_id res chain seq x y z
N MET A 1 -7.38 63.94 -23.07
CA MET A 1 -7.15 64.60 -24.36
C MET A 1 -5.65 64.86 -24.46
N ALA A 2 -4.93 64.03 -25.25
CA ALA A 2 -3.55 64.19 -25.76
C ALA A 2 -2.40 64.39 -24.74
N LEU A 3 -1.14 63.94 -24.90
CA LEU A 3 -0.38 63.14 -25.87
C LEU A 3 0.99 62.86 -25.19
N ALA A 4 1.59 61.69 -25.39
CA ALA A 4 3.04 61.50 -25.21
C ALA A 4 3.78 62.05 -26.45
N PRO A 5 5.10 62.29 -26.40
CA PRO A 5 6.01 61.22 -26.81
C PRO A 5 7.39 61.18 -26.12
N ASN A 6 8.02 60.04 -26.36
CA ASN A 6 9.33 59.55 -25.95
C ASN A 6 10.34 59.75 -27.10
N THR A 7 11.61 60.11 -26.84
CA THR A 7 12.74 59.80 -27.74
C THR A 7 14.07 59.72 -26.99
N ASN A 8 14.71 58.56 -27.15
CA ASN A 8 16.05 58.16 -26.72
C ASN A 8 17.20 58.82 -27.53
N GLY A 9 18.41 58.88 -26.95
CA GLY A 9 19.65 59.05 -27.71
C GLY A 9 20.91 59.43 -26.90
N ALA A 10 21.56 58.43 -26.27
CA ALA A 10 23.01 58.17 -26.07
C ALA A 10 24.05 59.15 -26.70
N LEU A 11 25.29 59.39 -26.23
CA LEU A 11 26.21 58.79 -25.25
C LEU A 11 27.48 59.69 -25.10
N VAL A 12 28.33 59.42 -24.08
CA VAL A 12 29.82 59.58 -23.98
C VAL A 12 30.39 60.46 -22.83
N LEU A 13 30.65 59.81 -21.66
CA LEU A 13 31.90 59.63 -20.86
C LEU A 13 32.78 60.83 -20.40
N PRO A 14 33.75 60.67 -19.45
CA PRO A 14 33.86 59.80 -18.24
C PRO A 14 34.44 60.53 -16.98
N GLY A 15 34.45 59.89 -15.80
CA GLY A 15 35.33 60.32 -14.68
C GLY A 15 35.11 59.73 -13.28
N ALA A 16 35.96 58.75 -12.91
CA ALA A 16 36.60 58.48 -11.61
C ALA A 16 35.81 58.06 -10.32
N GLY A 17 36.15 56.85 -9.83
CA GLY A 17 36.57 56.61 -8.42
C GLY A 17 35.52 56.16 -7.38
N PRO A 18 35.74 55.06 -6.62
CA PRO A 18 34.75 54.52 -5.68
C PRO A 18 34.93 55.05 -4.24
N THR A 19 33.82 55.37 -3.57
CA THR A 19 33.77 55.63 -2.12
C THR A 19 33.03 54.49 -1.40
N SER A 20 33.74 53.92 -0.42
CA SER A 20 33.28 53.00 0.62
C SER A 20 32.05 53.52 1.37
N GLN A 21 31.05 52.66 1.60
CA GLN A 21 30.14 52.77 2.74
C GLN A 21 29.76 51.38 3.29
N HIS A 22 29.94 51.28 4.61
CA HIS A 22 29.61 50.19 5.51
C HIS A 22 28.13 49.75 5.42
N THR A 23 27.90 48.43 5.46
CA THR A 23 26.62 47.83 5.83
C THR A 23 26.85 46.97 7.08
N PRO A 24 26.03 47.07 8.15
CA PRO A 24 26.22 46.30 9.38
C PRO A 24 25.88 44.81 9.18
N PRO A 25 26.48 43.89 9.95
CA PRO A 25 26.15 42.47 9.87
C PRO A 25 24.76 42.20 10.49
N PRO A 26 23.99 41.23 9.96
CA PRO A 26 22.80 40.76 10.64
C PRO A 26 23.20 40.01 11.92
N GLU A 27 22.43 40.27 12.97
CA GLU A 27 22.61 39.81 14.33
C GLU A 27 22.73 38.28 14.45
N SER A 28 23.65 37.87 15.32
CA SER A 28 23.84 36.50 15.75
C SER A 28 22.61 35.96 16.47
N SER A 29 21.91 35.00 15.87
CA SER A 29 21.10 34.05 16.60
C SER A 29 21.98 32.88 17.04
N THR A 30 22.33 32.93 18.32
CA THR A 30 22.64 31.86 19.26
C THR A 30 22.70 30.42 18.73
N ASP A 31 23.82 29.77 19.06
CA ASP A 31 24.14 28.34 18.97
C ASP A 31 22.97 27.36 19.05
N SER A 32 22.88 26.52 18.03
CA SER A 32 22.61 25.09 18.22
C SER A 32 23.22 24.29 17.08
N ASP A 33 24.36 23.65 17.37
CA ASP A 33 24.99 22.50 16.68
C ASP A 33 24.22 21.92 15.47
N GLU A 34 24.48 22.43 14.27
CA GLU A 34 23.96 21.88 13.02
C GLU A 34 25.06 21.21 12.18
N THR A 35 25.77 20.25 12.79
CA THR A 35 26.51 19.20 12.06
C THR A 35 25.65 17.95 11.91
N ALA A 36 24.49 18.12 11.27
CA ALA A 36 23.71 16.99 10.75
C ALA A 36 24.34 16.55 9.42
N LEU A 37 24.50 15.24 9.23
CA LEU A 37 24.78 14.65 7.91
C LEU A 37 23.89 15.32 6.86
N GLY A 38 24.50 15.97 5.86
CA GLY A 38 23.78 16.63 4.79
C GLY A 38 22.89 15.65 4.01
N PRO A 39 21.87 16.15 3.29
CA PRO A 39 20.99 15.30 2.48
C PRO A 39 21.80 14.55 1.40
N THR A 40 21.50 13.26 1.24
CA THR A 40 22.10 12.34 0.27
C THR A 40 21.68 12.69 -1.17
N TYR A 41 20.50 13.28 -1.33
CA TYR A 41 19.96 13.74 -2.62
C TYR A 41 19.10 14.99 -2.43
N SER A 42 18.85 15.72 -3.52
CA SER A 42 18.06 16.94 -3.50
C SER A 42 16.63 16.69 -3.03
N GLY A 43 16.21 17.41 -1.98
CA GLY A 43 14.86 17.31 -1.42
C GLY A 43 14.67 16.19 -0.38
N GLU A 44 15.73 15.51 0.06
CA GLU A 44 15.65 14.52 1.15
C GLU A 44 15.20 15.16 2.48
N ASP A 45 14.14 14.60 3.09
CA ASP A 45 13.66 15.06 4.39
C ASP A 45 14.37 14.32 5.54
N ILE A 46 15.42 14.96 6.07
CA ILE A 46 16.25 14.46 7.18
C ILE A 46 15.67 14.75 8.58
N ARG A 47 14.51 15.43 8.66
CA ARG A 47 13.93 15.79 9.97
C ARG A 47 13.61 14.54 10.78
N PRO A 48 13.83 14.58 12.11
CA PRO A 48 13.58 13.44 12.98
C PRO A 48 12.11 13.00 12.87
N THR A 49 11.90 11.69 12.94
CA THR A 49 10.57 11.07 12.92
C THR A 49 9.76 11.55 14.12
N SER A 50 8.58 12.12 13.85
CA SER A 50 7.69 12.58 14.92
C SER A 50 6.77 11.45 15.41
N ASP A 51 6.38 11.49 16.69
CA ASP A 51 5.33 10.62 17.26
C ASP A 51 4.01 10.69 16.47
N LYS A 52 3.73 11.81 15.79
CA LYS A 52 2.57 11.94 14.90
C LYS A 52 2.69 11.02 13.68
N GLU A 53 3.87 10.92 13.08
CA GLU A 53 4.10 10.04 11.93
C GLU A 53 4.02 8.56 12.34
N LEU A 54 4.56 8.23 13.53
CA LEU A 54 4.47 6.88 14.07
C LEU A 54 3.04 6.47 14.39
N ARG A 55 2.26 7.37 15.02
CA ARG A 55 0.80 7.17 15.21
C ARG A 55 0.05 7.04 13.90
N ALA A 56 0.44 7.77 12.85
CA ALA A 56 -0.15 7.63 11.53
C ALA A 56 0.11 6.24 10.94
N TRP A 57 1.32 5.72 11.10
CA TRP A 57 1.68 4.38 10.65
C TRP A 57 0.85 3.31 11.38
N TYR A 58 0.74 3.40 12.72
CA TYR A 58 -0.13 2.51 13.50
C TYR A 58 -1.63 2.66 13.17
N ALA A 59 -2.10 3.89 12.93
CA ALA A 59 -3.48 4.15 12.54
C ALA A 59 -3.82 3.49 11.20
N TYR A 60 -2.86 3.38 10.27
CA TYR A 60 -3.11 2.65 9.03
C TYR A 60 -3.23 1.15 9.25
N ALA A 61 -2.39 0.55 10.10
CA ALA A 61 -2.52 -0.86 10.46
C ALA A 61 -3.90 -1.12 11.11
N TRP A 62 -4.34 -0.25 12.02
CA TRP A 62 -5.69 -0.27 12.60
C TRP A 62 -6.81 -0.12 11.56
N ALA A 63 -6.58 0.65 10.50
CA ALA A 63 -7.54 0.88 9.43
C ALA A 63 -7.68 -0.32 8.48
N ALA A 64 -6.56 -0.86 8.01
CA ALA A 64 -6.52 -1.77 6.87
C ALA A 64 -6.55 -3.26 7.28
N GLU A 65 -5.99 -3.64 8.44
CA GLU A 65 -5.94 -5.04 8.88
C GLU A 65 -7.32 -5.70 9.05
N PRO A 66 -8.37 -5.01 9.53
CA PRO A 66 -9.71 -5.59 9.54
C PRO A 66 -10.21 -6.03 8.16
N TYR A 67 -9.76 -5.41 7.07
CA TYR A 67 -10.15 -5.84 5.73
C TYR A 67 -9.65 -7.25 5.42
N VAL A 68 -8.41 -7.60 5.75
CA VAL A 68 -7.91 -8.96 5.50
C VAL A 68 -8.53 -9.98 6.44
N VAL A 69 -8.67 -9.64 7.73
CA VAL A 69 -9.20 -10.54 8.76
C VAL A 69 -10.70 -10.81 8.59
N VAL A 70 -11.48 -9.78 8.29
CA VAL A 70 -12.95 -9.86 8.23
C VAL A 70 -13.39 -10.06 6.78
N ALA A 71 -13.07 -9.13 5.89
CA ALA A 71 -13.60 -9.16 4.53
C ALA A 71 -13.01 -10.30 3.69
N ILE A 72 -11.69 -10.34 3.48
CA ILE A 72 -11.04 -11.33 2.60
C ILE A 72 -11.20 -12.75 3.15
N ALA A 73 -10.95 -12.95 4.44
CA ALA A 73 -10.90 -14.30 5.01
C ALA A 73 -12.29 -14.95 5.17
N THR A 74 -13.37 -14.17 5.31
CA THR A 74 -14.70 -14.74 5.57
C THR A 74 -15.80 -14.14 4.71
N PHE A 75 -16.02 -12.83 4.77
CA PHE A 75 -17.27 -12.26 4.23
C PHE A 75 -17.30 -12.11 2.71
N ILE A 76 -16.18 -11.81 2.04
CA ILE A 76 -16.11 -11.72 0.58
C ILE A 76 -16.37 -13.08 -0.08
N PRO A 77 -15.69 -14.19 0.30
CA PRO A 77 -15.99 -15.51 -0.26
C PRO A 77 -17.46 -15.89 -0.07
N LEU A 78 -18.00 -15.67 1.15
CA LEU A 78 -19.41 -15.95 1.46
C LEU A 78 -20.38 -15.12 0.62
N THR A 79 -20.08 -13.84 0.41
CA THR A 79 -20.91 -12.94 -0.40
C THR A 79 -20.89 -13.34 -1.87
N LEU A 80 -19.71 -13.65 -2.42
CA LEU A 80 -19.57 -14.10 -3.81
C LEU A 80 -20.32 -15.42 -4.04
N GLU A 81 -20.19 -16.38 -3.13
CA GLU A 81 -20.89 -17.64 -3.21
C GLU A 81 -22.40 -17.47 -3.09
N ALA A 82 -22.87 -16.66 -2.13
CA ALA A 82 -24.29 -16.40 -1.93
C ALA A 82 -24.93 -15.73 -3.16
N LEU A 83 -24.30 -14.68 -3.71
CA LEU A 83 -24.77 -14.00 -4.92
C LEU A 83 -24.74 -14.92 -6.14
N ALA A 84 -23.69 -15.74 -6.30
CA ALA A 84 -23.62 -16.73 -7.37
C ALA A 84 -24.75 -17.77 -7.25
N ARG A 85 -24.96 -18.29 -6.03
CA ARG A 85 -25.96 -19.33 -5.75
C ARG A 85 -27.39 -18.86 -6.01
N GLU A 86 -27.73 -17.60 -5.73
CA GLU A 86 -29.06 -17.07 -6.04
C GLU A 86 -29.38 -17.05 -7.55
N ASN A 87 -28.36 -17.09 -8.42
CA ASN A 87 -28.54 -17.16 -9.88
C ASN A 87 -28.21 -18.54 -10.47
N GLY A 88 -27.91 -19.52 -9.61
CA GLY A 88 -27.48 -20.85 -10.05
C GLY A 88 -28.61 -21.85 -10.09
N HIS A 89 -28.37 -22.95 -10.81
CA HIS A 89 -29.27 -24.09 -10.95
C HIS A 89 -28.60 -25.38 -10.47
N LEU A 90 -29.40 -26.36 -10.05
CA LEU A 90 -28.86 -27.63 -9.57
C LEU A 90 -28.15 -28.41 -10.68
N LEU A 91 -27.05 -29.08 -10.30
CA LEU A 91 -26.33 -30.02 -11.16
C LEU A 91 -27.26 -31.17 -11.56
N GLY A 92 -27.57 -31.25 -12.86
CA GLY A 92 -28.44 -32.27 -13.44
C GLY A 92 -29.91 -31.85 -13.64
N GLN A 93 -30.35 -30.75 -13.01
CA GLN A 93 -31.70 -30.19 -13.19
C GLN A 93 -31.62 -28.69 -13.51
N PRO A 94 -31.46 -28.32 -14.79
CA PRO A 94 -31.30 -26.93 -15.21
C PRO A 94 -32.48 -26.01 -14.87
N ASP A 95 -33.68 -26.56 -14.65
CA ASP A 95 -34.89 -25.78 -14.38
C ASP A 95 -35.12 -25.49 -12.88
N VAL A 96 -34.29 -26.06 -11.99
CA VAL A 96 -34.45 -25.92 -10.54
C VAL A 96 -33.41 -24.94 -9.97
N PRO A 97 -33.85 -23.78 -9.43
CA PRO A 97 -32.94 -22.79 -8.86
C PRO A 97 -32.39 -23.25 -7.51
N CYS A 98 -31.15 -22.87 -7.21
CA CYS A 98 -30.46 -23.20 -5.96
C CYS A 98 -30.93 -22.36 -4.75
N THR A 99 -32.21 -22.33 -4.47
CA THR A 99 -32.74 -21.54 -3.34
C THR A 99 -32.52 -22.23 -1.99
N PRO A 100 -32.50 -21.51 -0.86
CA PRO A 100 -32.40 -22.12 0.47
C PRO A 100 -33.54 -23.09 0.79
N LYS A 101 -34.69 -22.94 0.11
CA LYS A 101 -35.87 -23.80 0.28
C LYS A 101 -35.79 -25.12 -0.48
N SER A 102 -34.82 -25.31 -1.38
CA SER A 102 -34.75 -26.48 -2.27
C SER A 102 -33.92 -27.65 -1.74
N PHE A 103 -33.67 -27.74 -0.42
CA PHE A 103 -33.08 -28.95 0.18
C PHE A 103 -33.97 -29.60 1.25
N PRO A 104 -34.20 -30.93 1.18
CA PRO A 104 -33.78 -31.91 0.15
C PRO A 104 -34.91 -32.26 -0.81
N ILE A 105 -34.64 -32.23 -2.13
CA ILE A 105 -35.44 -33.03 -3.07
C ILE A 105 -35.19 -34.51 -2.72
N PRO A 106 -36.22 -35.32 -2.44
CA PRO A 106 -36.07 -36.77 -2.34
C PRO A 106 -35.58 -37.30 -3.68
N ILE A 107 -34.34 -37.76 -3.74
CA ILE A 107 -33.85 -38.52 -4.90
C ILE A 107 -34.59 -39.86 -4.88
N PRO A 108 -35.20 -40.32 -5.99
CA PRO A 108 -35.56 -41.72 -6.17
C PRO A 108 -34.26 -42.53 -6.29
N GLY A 109 -33.68 -42.87 -5.16
CA GLY A 109 -32.42 -43.60 -5.01
C GLY A 109 -32.36 -44.21 -3.61
N PRO A 110 -31.48 -45.20 -3.36
CA PRO A 110 -31.36 -45.80 -2.04
C PRO A 110 -31.03 -44.69 -1.04
N GLU A 111 -31.75 -44.65 0.08
CA GLU A 111 -31.64 -43.58 1.08
C GLU A 111 -30.19 -43.20 1.40
N PRO A 112 -29.89 -41.90 1.60
CA PRO A 112 -28.60 -41.52 2.16
C PRO A 112 -28.47 -42.16 3.54
N GLY A 113 -27.47 -43.04 3.68
CA GLY A 113 -27.12 -43.63 4.96
C GLY A 113 -26.74 -42.54 5.98
N PRO A 114 -26.61 -42.92 7.27
CA PRO A 114 -26.25 -42.01 8.34
C PRO A 114 -25.00 -41.15 8.01
N PRO A 115 -24.88 -39.92 8.53
CA PRO A 115 -23.84 -38.94 8.17
C PRO A 115 -22.37 -39.36 8.39
N HIS A 116 -22.10 -40.60 8.80
CA HIS A 116 -20.78 -41.11 9.16
C HIS A 116 -20.45 -42.48 8.52
N THR A 117 -21.22 -42.95 7.54
CA THR A 117 -20.86 -44.20 6.84
C THR A 117 -19.83 -43.92 5.74
N LEU A 118 -18.61 -44.42 5.93
CA LEU A 118 -17.57 -44.43 4.89
C LEU A 118 -18.15 -45.03 3.60
N PRO A 119 -18.02 -44.38 2.44
CA PRO A 119 -18.54 -44.90 1.18
C PRO A 119 -17.99 -46.30 0.90
N LYS A 120 -18.90 -47.29 0.79
CA LYS A 120 -18.54 -48.71 0.58
C LYS A 120 -17.88 -49.00 -0.78
N THR A 121 -17.83 -48.01 -1.67
CA THR A 121 -17.23 -48.14 -3.00
C THR A 121 -16.33 -46.93 -3.27
N PRO A 122 -15.10 -47.13 -3.80
CA PRO A 122 -14.20 -46.02 -4.14
C PRO A 122 -14.79 -45.09 -5.22
N THR A 123 -15.74 -45.57 -6.03
CA THR A 123 -16.46 -44.76 -7.03
C THR A 123 -17.48 -43.80 -6.43
N ALA A 124 -17.95 -44.02 -5.20
CA ALA A 124 -18.87 -43.11 -4.52
C ALA A 124 -18.19 -41.84 -4.01
N PHE A 125 -16.86 -41.87 -3.78
CA PHE A 125 -16.07 -40.67 -3.45
C PHE A 125 -15.93 -39.69 -4.63
N PHE A 126 -16.03 -40.18 -5.87
CA PHE A 126 -15.90 -39.37 -7.08
C PHE A 126 -17.24 -39.02 -7.73
N ARG A 127 -18.36 -39.30 -7.07
CA ARG A 127 -19.66 -38.84 -7.56
C ARG A 127 -19.80 -37.35 -7.29
N PRO A 128 -20.03 -36.52 -8.33
CA PRO A 128 -20.37 -35.12 -8.13
C PRO A 128 -21.59 -35.01 -7.24
N ASP A 129 -21.55 -34.15 -6.23
CA ASP A 129 -22.69 -33.92 -5.36
C ASP A 129 -23.86 -33.41 -6.21
N PRO A 130 -25.02 -34.11 -6.24
CA PRO A 130 -26.19 -33.68 -7.04
C PRO A 130 -26.75 -32.32 -6.54
N ASN A 131 -26.33 -31.92 -5.34
CA ASN A 131 -26.70 -30.67 -4.68
C ASN A 131 -25.79 -29.50 -5.09
N GLN A 132 -24.81 -29.73 -5.97
CA GLN A 132 -23.88 -28.72 -6.43
C GLN A 132 -24.61 -27.67 -7.28
N CYS A 133 -24.42 -26.40 -6.92
CA CYS A 133 -25.02 -25.29 -7.63
C CYS A 133 -24.11 -24.78 -8.76
N ILE A 134 -24.63 -24.79 -9.99
CA ILE A 134 -23.92 -24.36 -11.19
C ILE A 134 -24.42 -22.98 -11.61
N ILE A 135 -23.48 -22.12 -11.93
CA ILE A 135 -23.73 -20.82 -12.56
C ILE A 135 -23.18 -20.80 -13.98
N HIS A 136 -23.78 -19.94 -14.80
CA HIS A 136 -23.31 -19.66 -16.16
C HIS A 136 -22.75 -18.24 -16.19
N LEU A 137 -21.45 -18.12 -16.44
CA LEU A 137 -20.78 -16.84 -16.66
C LEU A 137 -20.20 -16.84 -18.06
N LEU A 138 -20.61 -15.89 -18.90
CA LEU A 138 -20.12 -15.75 -20.28
C LEU A 138 -20.21 -17.06 -21.11
N GLY A 139 -21.23 -17.88 -20.85
CA GLY A 139 -21.44 -19.16 -21.54
C GLY A 139 -20.65 -20.36 -20.95
N ILE A 140 -19.78 -20.13 -19.97
CA ILE A 140 -19.02 -21.18 -19.29
C ILE A 140 -19.78 -21.62 -18.03
N ARG A 141 -19.90 -22.94 -17.85
CA ARG A 141 -20.51 -23.54 -16.65
C ARG A 141 -19.45 -23.74 -15.58
N MET A 142 -19.70 -23.25 -14.37
CA MET A 142 -18.84 -23.49 -13.22
C MET A 142 -19.65 -23.59 -11.93
N ALA A 143 -19.07 -24.18 -10.90
CA ALA A 143 -19.69 -24.22 -9.59
C ALA A 143 -19.68 -22.83 -8.95
N SER A 144 -20.73 -22.51 -8.18
CA SER A 144 -20.82 -21.29 -7.38
C SER A 144 -19.64 -21.11 -6.41
N SER A 145 -19.11 -22.19 -5.83
CA SER A 145 -17.91 -22.16 -4.99
C SER A 145 -16.63 -21.85 -5.76
N SER A 146 -16.50 -22.35 -7.00
CA SER A 146 -15.35 -22.07 -7.88
C SER A 146 -15.30 -20.60 -8.32
N PHE A 147 -16.45 -19.92 -8.39
CA PHE A 147 -16.51 -18.50 -8.75
C PHE A 147 -15.69 -17.61 -7.80
N ALA A 148 -15.83 -17.83 -6.49
CA ALA A 148 -15.04 -17.11 -5.49
C ALA A 148 -13.54 -17.40 -5.65
N MET A 149 -13.17 -18.68 -5.78
CA MET A 149 -11.77 -19.10 -5.92
C MET A 149 -11.11 -18.51 -7.17
N TYR A 150 -11.77 -18.56 -8.33
CA TYR A 150 -11.26 -17.94 -9.55
C TYR A 150 -11.13 -16.42 -9.44
N THR A 151 -12.10 -15.76 -8.80
CA THR A 151 -12.04 -14.32 -8.53
C THR A 151 -10.80 -13.97 -7.71
N PHE A 152 -10.53 -14.70 -6.63
CA PHE A 152 -9.32 -14.50 -5.83
C PHE A 152 -8.04 -14.80 -6.60
N SER A 153 -7.99 -15.87 -7.39
CA SER A 153 -6.81 -16.19 -8.21
C SER A 153 -6.47 -15.09 -9.21
N ILE A 154 -7.47 -14.59 -9.95
CA ILE A 154 -7.29 -13.48 -10.90
C ILE A 154 -6.88 -12.20 -10.15
N SER A 155 -7.48 -11.96 -8.99
CA SER A 155 -7.17 -10.82 -8.14
C SER A 155 -5.70 -10.80 -7.70
N VAL A 156 -5.17 -11.92 -7.18
CA VAL A 156 -3.77 -12.02 -6.73
C VAL A 156 -2.80 -11.92 -7.91
N LEU A 157 -3.16 -12.44 -9.09
CA LEU A 157 -2.37 -12.27 -10.31
C LEU A 157 -2.28 -10.78 -10.71
N LEU A 158 -3.40 -10.06 -10.72
CA LEU A 158 -3.40 -8.63 -11.01
C LEU A 158 -2.68 -7.82 -9.92
N GLN A 159 -2.77 -8.25 -8.66
CA GLN A 159 -2.10 -7.62 -7.54
C GLN A 159 -0.58 -7.64 -7.71
N SER A 160 0.00 -8.76 -8.14
CA SER A 160 1.45 -8.84 -8.38
C SER A 160 1.90 -7.92 -9.52
N LEU A 161 1.14 -7.84 -10.61
CA LEU A 161 1.42 -6.94 -11.73
C LEU A 161 1.37 -5.46 -11.32
N VAL A 162 0.38 -5.09 -10.50
CA VAL A 162 0.26 -3.72 -9.98
C VAL A 162 1.40 -3.40 -9.03
N ILE A 163 1.75 -4.32 -8.11
CA ILE A 163 2.87 -4.13 -7.16
C ILE A 163 4.18 -3.89 -7.91
N VAL A 164 4.53 -4.75 -8.88
CA VAL A 164 5.75 -4.60 -9.69
C VAL A 164 5.76 -3.26 -10.42
N SER A 165 4.63 -2.87 -11.01
CA SER A 165 4.53 -1.62 -11.77
C SER A 165 4.67 -0.38 -10.89
N MET A 166 4.07 -0.38 -9.70
CA MET A 166 4.10 0.79 -8.82
C MET A 166 5.41 0.93 -8.03
N SER A 167 6.18 -0.14 -7.80
CA SER A 167 7.40 -0.09 -6.97
C SER A 167 8.40 0.96 -7.48
N GLY A 168 8.67 1.01 -8.79
CA GLY A 168 9.56 2.03 -9.35
C GLY A 168 9.05 3.47 -9.15
N ALA A 169 7.72 3.67 -9.26
CA ALA A 169 7.11 4.98 -9.01
C ALA A 169 7.07 5.33 -7.52
N ALA A 170 6.99 4.34 -6.63
CA ALA A 170 6.95 4.52 -5.19
C ALA A 170 8.34 4.78 -4.57
N ASP A 171 9.39 4.29 -5.22
CA ASP A 171 10.78 4.46 -4.78
C ASP A 171 11.32 5.85 -5.10
N HIS A 172 10.73 6.55 -6.08
CA HIS A 172 11.21 7.85 -6.54
C HIS A 172 10.19 8.98 -6.27
N GLY A 173 10.69 10.16 -5.88
CA GLY A 173 9.87 11.36 -5.71
C GLY A 173 8.84 11.29 -4.58
N SER A 174 7.81 12.14 -4.64
CA SER A 174 6.80 12.32 -3.57
C SER A 174 5.60 11.37 -3.64
N TYR A 175 5.66 10.33 -4.49
CA TYR A 175 4.51 9.50 -4.82
C TYR A 175 4.16 8.46 -3.77
N ARG A 176 5.07 8.04 -2.89
CA ARG A 176 4.79 6.98 -1.90
C ARG A 176 3.53 7.25 -1.06
N LYS A 177 3.40 8.47 -0.52
CA LYS A 177 2.22 8.88 0.26
C LYS A 177 0.98 9.01 -0.64
N LYS A 178 1.13 9.61 -1.82
CA LYS A 178 0.02 9.82 -2.78
C LYS A 178 -0.57 8.47 -3.21
N LEU A 179 0.27 7.51 -3.59
CA LEU A 179 -0.12 6.16 -3.99
C LEU A 179 -0.74 5.38 -2.82
N LEU A 180 -0.18 5.49 -1.61
CA LEU A 180 -0.74 4.82 -0.43
C LEU A 180 -2.18 5.27 -0.17
N LEU A 181 -2.43 6.58 -0.21
CA LEU A 181 -3.78 7.13 -0.02
C LEU A 181 -4.72 6.82 -1.19
N PHE A 182 -4.20 6.82 -2.43
CA PHE A 182 -4.98 6.45 -3.61
C PHE A 182 -5.48 5.01 -3.52
N PHE A 183 -4.59 4.06 -3.24
CA PHE A 183 -4.98 2.65 -3.10
C PHE A 183 -5.86 2.42 -1.86
N ALA A 184 -5.60 3.10 -0.74
CA ALA A 184 -6.48 3.03 0.43
C ALA A 184 -7.90 3.52 0.11
N ALA A 185 -8.03 4.62 -0.63
CA ALA A 185 -9.32 5.15 -1.05
C ALA A 185 -10.01 4.23 -2.06
N LEU A 186 -9.29 3.77 -3.08
CA LEU A 186 -9.82 2.87 -4.11
C LEU A 186 -10.31 1.56 -3.50
N GLY A 187 -9.52 0.98 -2.59
CA GLY A 187 -9.87 -0.25 -1.90
C GLY A 187 -11.08 -0.11 -0.99
N SER A 188 -11.07 0.89 -0.11
CA SER A 188 -12.18 1.14 0.82
C SER A 188 -13.50 1.47 0.11
N VAL A 189 -13.47 2.29 -0.94
CA VAL A 189 -14.65 2.60 -1.78
C VAL A 189 -15.16 1.34 -2.48
N SER A 190 -14.27 0.52 -3.04
CA SER A 190 -14.65 -0.75 -3.68
C SER A 190 -15.32 -1.70 -2.68
N THR A 191 -14.81 -1.78 -1.44
CA THR A 191 -15.43 -2.60 -0.39
C THR A 191 -16.80 -2.06 0.03
N MET A 192 -16.97 -0.73 0.11
CA MET A 192 -18.27 -0.12 0.40
C MET A 192 -19.30 -0.35 -0.72
N LEU A 193 -18.87 -0.41 -1.98
CA LEU A 193 -19.75 -0.58 -3.14
C LEU A 193 -20.43 -1.96 -3.21
N PHE A 194 -20.04 -2.93 -2.39
CA PHE A 194 -20.75 -4.21 -2.29
C PHE A 194 -22.24 -4.04 -1.94
N ILE A 195 -22.60 -3.00 -1.19
CA ILE A 195 -24.00 -2.72 -0.81
C ILE A 195 -24.94 -2.40 -1.98
N VAL A 196 -24.38 -2.06 -3.15
CA VAL A 196 -25.15 -1.73 -4.36
C VAL A 196 -25.34 -2.97 -5.25
N VAL A 197 -24.63 -4.06 -4.97
CA VAL A 197 -24.66 -5.25 -5.82
C VAL A 197 -25.99 -5.97 -5.63
N LYS A 198 -26.69 -6.22 -6.73
CA LYS A 198 -27.88 -7.08 -6.74
C LYS A 198 -27.49 -8.49 -7.17
N PRO A 199 -28.26 -9.52 -6.80
CA PRO A 199 -28.00 -10.90 -7.20
C PRO A 199 -27.76 -11.04 -8.70
N GLY A 200 -28.61 -10.47 -9.55
CA GLY A 200 -28.46 -10.55 -11.02
C GLY A 200 -27.18 -9.91 -11.59
N ALA A 201 -26.47 -9.12 -10.79
CA ALA A 201 -25.21 -8.48 -11.15
C ALA A 201 -24.02 -9.04 -10.35
N TYR A 202 -24.05 -10.32 -9.96
CA TYR A 202 -22.97 -10.97 -9.21
C TYR A 202 -21.55 -10.84 -9.82
N PRO A 203 -21.33 -10.70 -11.15
CA PRO A 203 -19.98 -10.42 -11.69
C PRO A 203 -19.41 -9.08 -11.22
N LEU A 204 -20.27 -8.12 -10.86
CA LEU A 204 -19.86 -6.84 -10.30
C LEU A 204 -19.22 -7.01 -8.91
N ALA A 205 -19.71 -7.94 -8.09
CA ALA A 205 -19.06 -8.28 -6.82
C ALA A 205 -17.66 -8.86 -7.02
N ALA A 206 -17.45 -9.66 -8.08
CA ALA A 206 -16.11 -10.14 -8.43
C ALA A 206 -15.18 -9.00 -8.84
N LEU A 207 -15.67 -8.03 -9.61
CA LEU A 207 -14.90 -6.83 -9.96
C LEU A 207 -14.49 -6.03 -8.71
N TRP A 208 -15.41 -5.78 -7.77
CA TRP A 208 -15.11 -5.09 -6.53
C TRP A 208 -14.15 -5.86 -5.62
N THR A 209 -14.25 -7.20 -5.61
CA THR A 209 -13.29 -8.07 -4.91
C THR A 209 -11.88 -7.90 -5.48
N ILE A 210 -11.75 -7.93 -6.81
CA ILE A 210 -10.46 -7.74 -7.49
C ILE A 210 -9.89 -6.38 -7.13
N LEU A 211 -10.69 -5.32 -7.32
CA LEU A 211 -10.23 -3.94 -7.11
C LEU A 211 -9.83 -3.68 -5.65
N SER A 212 -10.62 -4.16 -4.69
CA SER A 212 -10.33 -3.99 -3.26
C SER A 212 -9.09 -4.78 -2.83
N ASN A 213 -8.92 -6.02 -3.26
CA ASN A 213 -7.80 -6.86 -2.85
C ASN A 213 -6.47 -6.39 -3.48
N VAL A 214 -6.47 -6.03 -4.76
CA VAL A 214 -5.32 -5.43 -5.43
C VAL A 214 -4.89 -4.14 -4.71
N SER A 215 -5.85 -3.29 -4.38
CA SER A 215 -5.59 -2.02 -3.70
C SER A 215 -5.09 -2.22 -2.27
N PHE A 216 -5.65 -3.18 -1.53
CA PHE A 216 -5.16 -3.55 -0.20
C PHE A 216 -3.70 -3.98 -0.25
N GLY A 217 -3.37 -4.96 -1.12
CA GLY A 217 -2.01 -5.44 -1.29
C GLY A 217 -1.02 -4.35 -1.66
N ALA A 218 -1.38 -3.49 -2.62
CA ALA A 218 -0.56 -2.35 -3.03
C ALA A 218 -0.33 -1.36 -1.87
N SER A 219 -1.39 -1.00 -1.15
CA SER A 219 -1.30 -0.06 -0.04
C SER A 219 -0.45 -0.59 1.12
N PHE A 220 -0.50 -1.90 1.39
CA PHE A 220 0.26 -2.53 2.47
C PHE A 220 1.75 -2.63 2.16
N VAL A 221 2.11 -2.88 0.89
CA VAL A 221 3.51 -2.80 0.43
C VAL A 221 4.05 -1.38 0.62
N LEU A 222 3.28 -0.36 0.25
CA LEU A 222 3.67 1.05 0.41
C LEU A 222 3.81 1.45 1.89
N LEU A 223 2.94 0.93 2.77
CA LEU A 223 3.04 1.15 4.21
C LEU A 223 4.36 0.59 4.77
N ASN A 224 4.70 -0.63 4.39
CA ASN A 224 5.93 -1.28 4.82
C ASN A 224 7.17 -0.58 4.27
N ALA A 225 7.09 0.03 3.07
CA ALA A 225 8.16 0.85 2.52
C ALA A 225 8.44 2.14 3.33
N PHE A 226 7.49 2.62 4.14
CA PHE A 226 7.74 3.74 5.07
C PHE A 226 8.52 3.33 6.32
N LEU A 227 8.47 2.05 6.72
CA LEU A 227 9.07 1.60 7.98
C LEU A 227 10.59 1.85 8.03
N PRO A 228 11.41 1.47 7.02
CA PRO A 228 12.83 1.75 7.02
C PRO A 228 13.16 3.25 7.10
N VAL A 229 12.35 4.08 6.45
CA VAL A 229 12.54 5.54 6.43
C VAL A 229 12.23 6.16 7.80
N LEU A 230 11.17 5.70 8.46
CA LEU A 230 10.80 6.15 9.81
C LEU A 230 11.86 5.74 10.85
N VAL A 231 12.41 4.54 10.71
CA VAL A 231 13.46 3.99 11.59
C VAL A 231 14.77 4.75 11.42
N ARG A 232 15.22 4.98 10.17
CA ARG A 232 16.49 5.69 9.89
C ARG A 232 16.49 7.11 10.46
N ASN A 233 15.34 7.77 10.41
CA ASN A 233 15.16 9.14 10.92
C ASN A 233 14.69 9.17 12.39
N HIS A 234 14.65 8.03 13.10
CA HIS A 234 14.23 8.00 14.49
C HIS A 234 15.28 8.69 15.40
N PRO A 235 14.87 9.51 16.39
CA PRO A 235 15.79 10.27 17.25
C PRO A 235 16.88 9.41 17.89
N THR A 236 16.54 8.22 18.37
CA THR A 236 17.49 7.27 18.97
C THR A 236 18.58 6.83 17.99
N VAL A 237 18.21 6.52 16.73
CA VAL A 237 19.14 6.05 15.71
C VAL A 237 20.03 7.19 15.24
N GLN A 238 19.46 8.39 15.06
CA GLN A 238 20.24 9.59 14.70
C GLN A 238 21.22 9.99 15.81
N ALA A 239 20.81 9.90 17.09
CA ALA A 239 21.69 10.19 18.22
C ALA A 239 22.89 9.23 18.28
N GLN A 240 22.65 7.92 18.09
CA GLN A 240 23.71 6.92 18.04
C GLN A 240 24.63 7.08 16.83
N LEU A 241 24.08 7.44 15.68
CA LEU A 241 24.88 7.74 14.50
C LEU A 241 25.76 8.97 14.72
N LYS A 242 25.22 10.03 15.34
CA LYS A 242 25.98 11.24 15.69
C LYS A 242 27.09 10.93 16.70
N SER A 243 26.81 10.15 17.74
CA SER A 243 27.85 9.77 18.71
C SER A 243 28.95 8.93 18.08
N SER A 244 28.60 7.94 17.24
CA SER A 244 29.60 7.13 16.55
C SER A 244 30.46 7.91 15.54
N LEU A 245 29.97 9.04 15.03
CA LEU A 245 30.78 9.93 14.17
C LEU A 245 31.69 10.85 14.99
N LEU A 246 31.29 11.22 16.20
CA LEU A 246 32.10 12.01 17.13
C LEU A 246 33.20 11.19 17.81
N ASP A 247 32.97 9.88 18.00
CA ASP A 247 33.97 8.94 18.52
C ASP A 247 35.11 8.64 17.50
N VAL A 248 34.96 9.09 16.25
CA VAL A 248 36.02 9.10 15.23
C VAL A 248 36.70 10.48 15.26
N GLU A 249 37.33 10.83 16.38
CA GLU A 249 38.29 11.93 16.40
C GLU A 249 39.61 11.48 15.72
N PRO A 250 40.26 12.37 14.96
CA PRO A 250 41.54 12.07 14.31
C PRO A 250 42.66 12.16 15.34
N ASP A 251 42.94 11.06 16.04
CA ASP A 251 44.19 10.92 16.77
C ASP A 251 45.35 10.77 15.77
N SER A 252 45.80 11.88 15.19
CA SER A 252 47.20 12.19 14.90
C SER A 252 47.35 13.55 14.22
N GLU A 253 48.01 14.48 14.93
CA GLU A 253 48.73 15.60 14.33
C GLU A 253 49.61 15.10 13.19
N SER A 254 49.22 15.36 11.94
CA SER A 254 50.16 15.49 10.84
C SER A 254 49.55 16.39 9.76
N ALA A 255 50.37 17.33 9.30
CA ALA A 255 50.05 18.45 8.44
C ALA A 255 49.20 18.09 7.19
N PRO A 256 48.40 19.04 6.66
CA PRO A 256 47.52 18.77 5.53
C PRO A 256 48.34 18.44 4.29
N THR A 257 48.19 17.22 3.78
CA THR A 257 48.63 16.85 2.43
C THR A 257 47.39 16.53 1.62
N GLU A 258 47.25 17.18 0.46
CA GLU A 258 46.04 17.30 -0.39
C GLU A 258 45.40 15.99 -0.93
N ASN A 259 45.81 14.80 -0.47
CA ASN A 259 45.38 13.54 -1.08
C ASN A 259 44.45 12.68 -0.20
N THR A 260 44.06 13.14 1.00
CA THR A 260 43.23 12.33 1.92
C THR A 260 41.72 12.55 1.75
N ALA A 261 41.29 13.37 0.79
CA ALA A 261 39.87 13.65 0.55
C ALA A 261 39.09 12.48 -0.09
N LEU A 262 39.74 11.38 -0.47
CA LEU A 262 39.15 10.31 -1.29
C LEU A 262 38.67 9.06 -0.53
N LEU A 263 38.65 9.06 0.81
CA LEU A 263 38.19 7.90 1.59
C LEU A 263 36.87 8.08 2.35
N SER A 264 36.13 9.20 2.17
CA SER A 264 34.90 9.44 2.93
C SER A 264 33.60 8.94 2.29
N SER A 265 33.63 8.23 1.16
CA SER A 265 32.41 7.91 0.40
C SER A 265 31.87 6.47 0.54
N THR A 266 32.36 5.66 1.48
CA THR A 266 31.78 4.33 1.76
C THR A 266 31.50 4.18 3.26
N SER A 267 30.65 5.04 3.81
CA SER A 267 30.21 4.96 5.20
C SER A 267 29.16 3.85 5.35
N THR A 268 29.60 2.59 5.44
CA THR A 268 28.75 1.54 6.00
C THR A 268 28.49 1.92 7.46
N PRO A 269 27.23 2.07 7.90
CA PRO A 269 26.94 2.45 9.28
C PRO A 269 27.52 1.41 10.27
N PRO A 270 27.93 1.84 11.48
CA PRO A 270 28.48 0.93 12.48
C PRO A 270 27.52 -0.23 12.77
N PRO A 271 28.03 -1.45 13.06
CA PRO A 271 27.20 -2.61 13.36
C PRO A 271 26.27 -2.40 14.57
N SER A 272 26.63 -1.52 15.50
CA SER A 272 25.80 -1.14 16.65
C SER A 272 24.57 -0.31 16.23
N VAL A 273 24.74 0.61 15.28
CA VAL A 273 23.67 1.48 14.76
C VAL A 273 22.69 0.65 13.93
N THR A 274 23.20 -0.27 13.09
CA THR A 274 22.36 -1.16 12.29
C THR A 274 21.57 -2.13 13.16
N ALA A 275 22.17 -2.70 14.22
CA ALA A 275 21.47 -3.55 15.19
C ALA A 275 20.35 -2.79 15.92
N SER A 276 20.62 -1.55 16.35
CA SER A 276 19.61 -0.69 16.99
C SER A 276 18.45 -0.36 16.06
N ALA A 277 18.74 0.02 14.81
CA ALA A 277 17.73 0.28 13.80
C ALA A 277 16.86 -0.96 13.51
N LEU A 278 17.45 -2.14 13.40
CA LEU A 278 16.73 -3.39 13.19
C LEU A 278 15.83 -3.77 14.38
N GLY A 279 16.33 -3.59 15.61
CA GLY A 279 15.55 -3.81 16.83
C GLY A 279 14.34 -2.87 16.92
N LEU A 280 14.54 -1.60 16.57
CA LEU A 280 13.48 -0.59 16.53
C LEU A 280 12.46 -0.86 15.42
N SER A 281 12.91 -1.28 14.24
CA SER A 281 12.05 -1.72 13.13
C SER A 281 11.16 -2.89 13.54
N THR A 282 11.74 -3.92 14.17
CA THR A 282 11.00 -5.09 14.67
C THR A 282 9.96 -4.68 15.70
N LYS A 283 10.31 -3.81 16.65
CA LYS A 283 9.40 -3.32 17.70
C LYS A 283 8.23 -2.53 17.11
N ILE A 284 8.50 -1.62 16.17
CA ILE A 284 7.44 -0.84 15.54
C ILE A 284 6.53 -1.77 14.74
N SER A 285 7.11 -2.65 13.91
CA SER A 285 6.36 -3.59 13.09
C SER A 285 5.45 -4.49 13.92
N SER A 286 6.00 -5.15 14.95
CA SER A 286 5.23 -6.08 15.80
C SER A 286 4.10 -5.38 16.55
N THR A 287 4.32 -4.14 17.01
CA THR A 287 3.28 -3.33 17.65
C THR A 287 2.16 -2.98 16.66
N GLY A 288 2.51 -2.62 15.42
CA GLY A 288 1.52 -2.34 14.37
C GLY A 288 0.65 -3.55 14.05
N VAL A 289 1.29 -4.71 13.87
CA VAL A 289 0.59 -5.98 13.63
C VAL A 289 -0.36 -6.32 14.79
N ALA A 290 0.09 -6.16 16.04
CA ALA A 290 -0.75 -6.41 17.21
C ALA A 290 -1.99 -5.50 17.28
N ILE A 291 -1.80 -4.20 17.00
CA ILE A 291 -2.89 -3.21 16.94
C ILE A 291 -3.87 -3.58 15.80
N GLY A 292 -3.35 -3.99 14.65
CA GLY A 292 -4.14 -4.44 13.50
C GLY A 292 -5.02 -5.65 13.80
N TYR A 293 -4.46 -6.69 14.42
CA TYR A 293 -5.23 -7.87 14.82
C TYR A 293 -6.29 -7.55 15.88
N LEU A 294 -6.01 -6.63 16.81
CA LEU A 294 -7.00 -6.17 17.77
C LEU A 294 -8.19 -5.48 17.07
N ALA A 295 -7.92 -4.66 16.05
CA ALA A 295 -8.95 -4.05 15.21
C ALA A 295 -9.78 -5.12 14.48
N GLY A 296 -9.10 -6.10 13.88
CA GLY A 296 -9.74 -7.20 13.18
C GLY A 296 -10.67 -8.01 14.09
N ALA A 297 -10.22 -8.35 15.30
CA ALA A 297 -11.03 -9.04 16.30
C ALA A 297 -12.26 -8.22 16.72
N PHE A 298 -12.10 -6.91 16.90
CA PHE A 298 -13.20 -6.00 17.22
C PHE A 298 -14.25 -5.97 16.08
N LEU A 299 -13.83 -5.81 14.83
CA LEU A 299 -14.76 -5.77 13.69
C LEU A 299 -15.37 -7.15 13.42
N GLN A 300 -14.66 -8.24 13.69
CA GLN A 300 -15.20 -9.59 13.60
C GLN A 300 -16.33 -9.81 14.62
N ALA A 301 -16.16 -9.35 15.86
CA ALA A 301 -17.22 -9.41 16.88
C ALA A 301 -18.44 -8.57 16.48
N LEU A 302 -18.20 -7.37 15.93
CA LEU A 302 -19.26 -6.52 15.39
C LEU A 302 -19.98 -7.20 14.21
N ALA A 303 -19.25 -7.87 13.32
CA ALA A 303 -19.82 -8.58 12.19
C ALA A 303 -20.79 -9.69 12.63
N ILE A 304 -20.43 -10.45 13.68
CA ILE A 304 -21.33 -11.47 14.25
C ILE A 304 -22.64 -10.85 14.73
N PHE A 305 -22.58 -9.69 15.39
CA PHE A 305 -23.79 -8.97 15.82
C PHE A 305 -24.64 -8.53 14.62
N VAL A 306 -24.02 -8.01 13.56
CA VAL A 306 -24.71 -7.60 12.33
C VAL A 306 -25.41 -8.78 11.66
N ILE A 307 -24.77 -9.95 11.53
CA ILE A 307 -25.42 -11.14 10.96
C ILE A 307 -26.69 -11.51 11.75
N ARG A 308 -26.65 -11.43 13.09
CA ARG A 308 -27.81 -11.73 13.93
C ARG A 308 -28.93 -10.72 13.72
N ALA A 309 -28.61 -9.44 13.59
CA ALA A 309 -29.58 -8.39 13.32
C ALA A 309 -30.26 -8.56 11.95
N PHE A 310 -29.52 -9.01 10.93
CA PHE A 310 -30.01 -9.19 9.55
C PHE A 310 -30.38 -10.65 9.21
N SER A 311 -30.80 -11.43 10.20
CA SER A 311 -31.20 -12.85 10.01
C SER A 311 -32.32 -13.06 8.97
N SER A 312 -33.17 -12.06 8.73
CA SER A 312 -34.23 -12.11 7.71
C SER A 312 -33.73 -11.87 6.28
N SER A 313 -32.58 -11.20 6.10
CA SER A 313 -32.01 -10.82 4.81
C SER A 313 -30.50 -11.11 4.81
N PRO A 314 -30.08 -12.38 4.66
CA PRO A 314 -28.71 -12.79 4.91
C PRO A 314 -27.70 -12.14 3.97
N ILE A 315 -27.99 -12.01 2.67
CA ILE A 315 -27.07 -11.37 1.70
C ILE A 315 -26.85 -9.90 2.03
N PHE A 316 -27.93 -9.16 2.30
CA PHE A 316 -27.84 -7.77 2.71
C PHE A 316 -27.04 -7.63 4.02
N GLY A 317 -27.17 -8.57 4.96
CA GLY A 317 -26.35 -8.61 6.16
C GLY A 317 -24.85 -8.73 5.87
N LEU A 318 -24.45 -9.58 4.90
CA LEU A 318 -23.05 -9.70 4.46
C LEU A 318 -22.55 -8.39 3.83
N GLU A 319 -23.36 -7.77 2.96
CA GLU A 319 -23.04 -6.50 2.31
C GLU A 319 -22.88 -5.34 3.30
N VAL A 320 -23.73 -5.27 4.33
CA VAL A 320 -23.62 -4.27 5.41
C VAL A 320 -22.32 -4.45 6.18
N ILE A 321 -21.88 -5.69 6.43
CA ILE A 321 -20.60 -5.96 7.10
C ILE A 321 -19.44 -5.45 6.24
N LEU A 322 -19.44 -5.75 4.95
CA LEU A 322 -18.43 -5.25 4.01
C LEU A 322 -18.43 -3.71 3.95
N PHE A 323 -19.61 -3.09 3.97
CA PHE A 323 -19.73 -1.64 4.05
C PHE A 323 -19.09 -1.06 5.32
N ILE A 324 -19.36 -1.66 6.50
CA ILE A 324 -18.76 -1.23 7.77
C ILE A 324 -17.24 -1.36 7.73
N VAL A 325 -16.71 -2.48 7.20
CA VAL A 325 -15.26 -2.69 7.04
C VAL A 325 -14.65 -1.65 6.10
N GLY A 326 -15.29 -1.37 4.97
CA GLY A 326 -14.85 -0.34 4.03
C GLY A 326 -14.87 1.06 4.64
N ALA A 327 -15.94 1.41 5.37
CA ALA A 327 -16.06 2.69 6.06
C ALA A 327 -15.02 2.85 7.18
N TRP A 328 -14.74 1.77 7.92
CA TRP A 328 -13.67 1.75 8.92
C TRP A 328 -12.30 2.02 8.29
N TRP A 329 -11.99 1.31 7.20
CA TRP A 329 -10.73 1.49 6.48
C TRP A 329 -10.60 2.92 5.93
N ALA A 330 -11.65 3.47 5.30
CA ALA A 330 -11.66 4.84 4.82
C ALA A 330 -11.48 5.86 5.97
N GLY A 331 -12.25 5.71 7.04
CA GLY A 331 -12.27 6.64 8.18
C GLY A 331 -10.91 6.75 8.86
N PHE A 332 -10.26 5.62 9.18
CA PHE A 332 -8.97 5.64 9.84
C PHE A 332 -7.80 5.97 8.90
N SER A 333 -7.96 5.76 7.58
CA SER A 333 -6.97 6.21 6.58
C SER A 333 -6.85 7.74 6.53
N ILE A 334 -7.86 8.50 6.98
CA ILE A 334 -7.80 9.96 7.06
C ILE A 334 -6.69 10.42 8.03
N PHE A 335 -6.47 9.71 9.15
CA PHE A 335 -5.37 10.05 10.06
C PHE A 335 -4.01 9.93 9.40
N VAL A 336 -3.85 8.99 8.46
CA VAL A 336 -2.63 8.86 7.66
C VAL A 336 -2.45 10.06 6.75
N ALA A 337 -3.53 10.49 6.08
CA ALA A 337 -3.49 11.66 5.21
C ALA A 337 -3.05 12.92 5.96
N LEU A 338 -3.53 13.09 7.20
CA LEU A 338 -3.28 14.27 8.02
C LEU A 338 -1.93 14.25 8.75
N TRP A 339 -1.50 13.11 9.28
CA TRP A 339 -0.34 13.05 10.20
C TRP A 339 0.95 12.54 9.54
N MET A 340 0.87 11.78 8.45
CA MET A 340 2.07 11.26 7.77
C MET A 340 2.69 12.34 6.88
N ARG A 341 3.98 12.64 7.04
CA ARG A 341 4.68 13.59 6.17
C ARG A 341 5.03 12.92 4.84
N PRO A 342 4.99 13.64 3.70
CA PRO A 342 5.64 13.17 2.48
C PRO A 342 7.15 13.04 2.74
N ARG A 343 7.69 11.83 2.63
CA ARG A 343 9.14 11.56 2.67
C ARG A 343 9.56 11.19 1.24
N PRO A 344 9.94 12.17 0.40
CA PRO A 344 10.23 11.91 -1.00
C PRO A 344 11.44 10.98 -1.14
N GLY A 345 11.42 10.09 -2.13
CA GLY A 345 12.58 9.26 -2.49
C GLY A 345 13.52 9.98 -3.47
N PRO A 346 14.68 9.38 -3.79
CA PRO A 346 15.63 9.95 -4.74
C PRO A 346 14.98 10.19 -6.11
N PRO A 347 15.44 11.19 -6.89
CA PRO A 347 14.97 11.38 -8.26
C PRO A 347 15.42 10.22 -9.16
N LEU A 348 14.62 9.91 -10.18
CA LEU A 348 15.01 8.91 -11.19
C LEU A 348 16.33 9.34 -11.87
N PRO A 349 17.31 8.43 -12.04
CA PRO A 349 18.47 8.68 -12.88
C PRO A 349 18.03 8.93 -14.33
N ARG A 350 17.98 10.19 -14.76
CA ARG A 350 17.74 10.55 -16.16
C ARG A 350 19.05 10.41 -16.92
N VAL A 351 19.07 9.54 -17.93
CA VAL A 351 20.24 9.35 -18.81
C VAL A 351 20.56 10.63 -19.60
N ASP A 352 19.57 11.51 -19.82
CA ASP A 352 19.69 12.71 -20.67
C ASP A 352 19.58 14.05 -19.91
N ALA A 353 19.57 14.06 -18.57
CA ALA A 353 19.36 15.31 -17.82
C ALA A 353 20.61 16.19 -17.82
N LYS A 354 20.47 17.42 -18.33
CA LYS A 354 21.49 18.47 -18.18
C LYS A 354 21.33 19.16 -16.82
N PRO A 355 22.41 19.72 -16.24
CA PRO A 355 22.30 20.51 -15.01
C PRO A 355 21.38 21.72 -15.25
N GLY A 356 20.22 21.75 -14.59
CA GLY A 356 19.28 22.88 -14.64
C GLY A 356 17.92 22.62 -15.31
N ASP A 357 17.67 21.42 -15.84
CA ASP A 357 16.35 21.10 -16.38
C ASP A 357 15.30 21.05 -15.26
N PRO A 358 14.09 21.63 -15.46
CA PRO A 358 13.02 21.55 -14.48
C PRO A 358 12.66 20.08 -14.22
N VAL A 359 12.43 19.75 -12.94
CA VAL A 359 11.99 18.42 -12.51
C VAL A 359 10.58 18.19 -13.02
N ASP A 360 10.47 17.71 -14.26
CA ASP A 360 9.19 17.44 -14.88
C ASP A 360 8.49 16.30 -14.12
N GLU A 361 7.35 16.59 -13.49
CA GLU A 361 6.55 15.68 -12.63
C GLU A 361 5.86 14.56 -13.44
N ARG A 362 6.21 14.38 -14.72
CA ARG A 362 5.69 13.33 -15.63
C ARG A 362 6.45 12.00 -15.50
N ILE A 363 6.78 11.64 -14.26
CA ILE A 363 7.57 10.47 -13.86
C ILE A 363 6.82 9.13 -14.00
N GLY A 364 5.51 9.16 -14.32
CA GLY A 364 4.65 7.98 -14.27
C GLY A 364 5.10 6.80 -15.15
N TRP A 365 5.17 6.99 -16.47
CA TRP A 365 5.49 5.89 -17.39
C TRP A 365 6.97 5.50 -17.36
N ASP A 366 7.87 6.47 -17.16
CA ASP A 366 9.32 6.21 -17.09
C ASP A 366 9.70 5.41 -15.84
N ALA A 367 9.05 5.67 -14.70
CA ALA A 367 9.25 4.90 -13.48
C ALA A 367 8.74 3.46 -13.60
N VAL A 368 7.61 3.26 -14.28
CA VAL A 368 7.07 1.93 -14.58
C VAL A 368 8.00 1.18 -15.53
N ALA A 369 8.42 1.81 -16.62
CA ALA A 369 9.34 1.19 -17.57
C ALA A 369 10.69 0.81 -16.90
N TYR A 370 11.20 1.67 -16.02
CA TYR A 370 12.39 1.40 -15.22
C TYR A 370 12.21 0.20 -14.28
N ALA A 371 11.08 0.11 -13.57
CA ALA A 371 10.78 -1.04 -12.71
C ALA A 371 10.75 -2.36 -13.48
N TRP A 372 10.06 -2.38 -14.63
CA TRP A 372 9.98 -3.57 -15.47
C TRP A 372 11.34 -3.97 -16.07
N LYS A 373 12.16 -3.00 -16.47
CA LYS A 373 13.53 -3.26 -16.95
C LYS A 373 14.42 -3.87 -15.87
N ASN A 374 14.40 -3.32 -14.66
CA ASN A 374 15.18 -3.84 -13.54
C ASN A 374 14.71 -5.23 -13.10
N PHE A 375 13.39 -5.44 -13.07
CA PHE A 375 12.81 -6.75 -12.77
C PHE A 375 13.25 -7.80 -13.80
N GLY A 376 13.19 -7.48 -15.10
CA GLY A 376 13.68 -8.36 -16.15
C GLY A 376 15.18 -8.66 -16.05
N ALA A 377 16.00 -7.66 -15.70
CA ALA A 377 17.43 -7.84 -15.50
C ALA A 377 17.76 -8.76 -14.30
N GLN A 378 17.03 -8.63 -13.19
CA GLN A 378 17.18 -9.51 -12.02
C GLN A 378 16.80 -10.95 -12.35
N LEU A 379 15.71 -11.17 -13.10
CA LEU A 379 15.34 -12.51 -13.56
C LEU A 379 16.40 -13.10 -14.49
N GLY A 380 16.94 -12.32 -15.42
CA GLY A 380 18.03 -12.77 -16.30
C GLY A 380 19.32 -13.12 -15.55
N SER A 381 19.64 -12.40 -14.47
CA SER A 381 20.83 -12.65 -13.63
C SER A 381 20.70 -13.86 -12.70
N GLN A 382 19.50 -14.38 -12.46
CA GLN A 382 19.28 -15.58 -11.64
C GLN A 382 19.20 -16.86 -12.50
N VAL A 383 19.09 -16.71 -13.82
CA VAL A 383 19.00 -17.81 -14.80
C VAL A 383 20.35 -18.13 -15.44
N ASN A 384 21.32 -17.23 -15.34
CA ASN A 384 22.74 -17.45 -15.66
C ASN A 384 23.54 -17.66 -14.38
#